data_AF-A0A8T5DPQ3-F1
#
_entry.id   AF-A0A8T5DPQ3-F1
#
_cell.length_a   1.000
_cell.length_b   1.000
_cell.length_c   1.000
_cell.angle_alpha   90.00
_cell.angle_beta   90.00
_cell.angle_gamma   90.00
#
_symmetry.space_group_name_H-M   'P 1'
#
loop_
_entity.id
_entity.type
_entity.pdbx_description
1 polymer ?
#
loop_
_entity_poly.entity_id
_entity_poly.type
_entity_poly.pdbx_seq_one_letter_code
_entity_poly.pdbx_strand_id
1 'polypeptide(L)'
;MNKCLTILMALLFATLSLSGCIGGNEFDTTDLDQQIIDLQNANDELNETILEKSSENLELQQQISMLNLSIDEKDTLLESYNSSVFLLERAILEFELNISSLRNQITDIENTRDSLIETLTNTNSTLADIQSQLHDSNTTLEILEELLNEREENINNWKLSFEDNLDSLEFLDLSGLDFSGLNLTNSVLNNANLSHSNLSGVDLTGSELINVRAMNLVGCPAILPSDWKCVNFNLVGPTANLNGADLSNGQLDYVSMADAELKNANLVGANLSNAN
;
A
#
# COMPACT_ATOMS: atom_id res chain seq x y z
N MET A 1 40.55 59.33 -137.59
CA MET A 1 40.71 60.73 -137.16
C MET A 1 39.45 61.39 -136.60
N ASN A 2 38.22 61.01 -136.97
CA ASN A 2 37.04 61.85 -136.62
C ASN A 2 36.05 61.34 -135.57
N LYS A 3 36.18 60.13 -134.99
CA LYS A 3 35.26 59.67 -133.90
C LYS A 3 35.91 59.64 -132.51
N CYS A 4 37.21 59.36 -132.41
CA CYS A 4 37.93 59.36 -131.13
C CYS A 4 38.20 60.78 -130.63
N LEU A 5 38.45 61.74 -131.54
CA LEU A 5 38.68 63.15 -131.20
C LEU A 5 37.42 63.82 -130.64
N THR A 6 36.23 63.45 -131.13
CA THR A 6 34.95 64.02 -130.69
C THR A 6 34.57 63.58 -129.27
N ILE A 7 34.87 62.33 -128.89
CA ILE A 7 34.60 61.81 -127.55
C ILE A 7 35.57 62.43 -126.54
N LEU A 8 36.85 62.59 -126.90
CA LEU A 8 37.84 63.24 -126.03
C LEU A 8 37.51 64.73 -125.82
N MET A 9 37.04 65.44 -126.84
CA MET A 9 36.55 66.82 -126.71
C MET A 9 35.29 66.90 -125.84
N ALA A 10 34.33 65.97 -125.99
CA ALA A 10 33.11 65.98 -125.19
C ALA A 10 33.36 65.75 -123.69
N LEU A 11 34.32 64.87 -123.35
CA LEU A 11 34.75 64.66 -121.96
C LEU A 11 35.49 65.88 -121.40
N LEU A 12 36.37 66.51 -122.19
CA LEU A 12 37.04 67.75 -121.76
C LEU A 12 36.03 68.89 -121.56
N PHE A 13 35.02 69.01 -122.44
CA PHE A 13 33.96 70.01 -122.32
C PHE A 13 32.99 69.72 -121.17
N ALA A 14 32.74 68.45 -120.79
CA ALA A 14 31.94 68.13 -119.61
C ALA A 14 32.68 68.48 -118.30
N THR A 15 34.00 68.28 -118.26
CA THR A 15 34.82 68.71 -117.11
C THR A 15 35.05 70.23 -117.10
N LEU A 16 35.10 70.87 -118.28
CA LEU A 16 35.19 72.33 -118.42
C LEU A 16 33.84 73.03 -118.26
N SER A 17 32.70 72.38 -118.45
CA SER A 17 31.38 72.96 -118.14
C SER A 17 31.06 72.87 -116.65
N LEU A 18 31.77 72.03 -115.89
CA LEU A 18 31.82 72.14 -114.43
C LEU A 18 32.87 73.16 -113.95
N SER A 19 33.96 73.41 -114.68
CA SER A 19 34.99 74.39 -114.28
C SER A 19 34.98 75.74 -115.00
N GLY A 20 34.03 75.97 -115.91
CA GLY A 20 33.98 77.11 -116.85
C GLY A 20 32.70 77.96 -116.76
N CYS A 21 31.87 77.76 -115.74
CA CYS A 21 30.87 78.76 -115.35
C CYS A 21 31.50 79.78 -114.39
N ILE A 22 32.61 80.39 -114.80
CA ILE A 22 33.19 81.59 -114.18
C ILE A 22 32.76 82.76 -115.06
N GLY A 23 31.80 83.51 -114.57
CA GLY A 23 31.25 84.68 -115.25
C GLY A 23 30.69 85.68 -114.24
N GLY A 24 31.59 86.32 -113.49
CA GLY A 24 31.29 87.52 -112.71
C GLY A 24 30.84 87.24 -111.27
N ASN A 25 31.63 87.76 -110.33
CA ASN A 25 31.51 87.64 -108.88
C ASN A 25 31.81 86.23 -108.35
N GLU A 26 32.34 86.19 -107.14
CA GLU A 26 32.72 84.97 -106.41
C GLU A 26 31.71 83.84 -106.67
N PHE A 27 32.20 82.62 -106.94
CA PHE A 27 31.33 81.44 -106.99
C PHE A 27 30.49 81.42 -105.70
N ASP A 28 29.20 81.71 -105.82
CA ASP A 28 28.29 81.82 -104.68
C ASP A 28 27.83 80.41 -104.29
N THR A 29 28.73 79.66 -103.65
CA THR A 29 28.50 78.32 -103.11
C THR A 29 27.78 78.35 -101.76
N THR A 30 27.36 79.53 -101.32
CA THR A 30 26.85 79.83 -99.97
C THR A 30 25.70 78.94 -99.50
N ASP A 31 24.76 78.54 -100.36
CA ASP A 31 23.61 77.70 -99.94
C ASP A 31 24.01 76.24 -99.66
N LEU A 32 24.87 75.66 -100.51
CA LEU A 32 25.46 74.33 -100.28
C LEU A 32 26.44 74.37 -99.11
N ASP A 33 27.22 75.44 -98.98
CA ASP A 33 28.12 75.65 -97.84
C ASP A 33 27.34 75.80 -96.53
N GLN A 34 26.19 76.48 -96.54
CA GLN A 34 25.31 76.61 -95.38
C GLN A 34 24.66 75.28 -94.99
N GLN A 35 24.18 74.48 -95.96
CA GLN A 35 23.65 73.14 -95.68
C GLN A 35 24.72 72.20 -95.12
N ILE A 36 25.97 72.31 -95.57
CA ILE A 36 27.10 71.56 -95.02
C ILE A 36 27.35 71.98 -93.56
N ILE A 37 27.32 73.28 -93.26
CA ILE A 37 27.45 73.81 -91.89
C ILE A 37 26.31 73.32 -90.99
N ASP A 38 25.06 73.36 -91.47
CA ASP A 38 23.89 72.93 -90.70
C ASP A 38 23.94 71.41 -90.40
N LEU A 39 24.37 70.60 -91.37
CA LEU A 39 24.59 69.16 -91.17
C LEU A 39 25.75 68.89 -90.21
N GLN A 40 26.82 69.68 -90.26
CA GLN A 40 27.94 69.58 -89.31
C GLN A 40 27.47 69.89 -87.89
N ASN A 41 26.72 70.99 -87.71
CA ASN A 41 26.16 71.36 -86.41
C ASN A 41 25.21 70.28 -85.85
N ALA A 42 24.31 69.75 -86.68
CA ALA A 42 23.40 68.68 -86.28
C ALA A 42 24.14 67.37 -85.95
N ASN A 43 25.22 67.06 -86.68
CA ASN A 43 26.07 65.91 -86.42
C ASN A 43 26.85 66.08 -85.11
N ASP A 44 27.31 67.28 -84.80
CA ASP A 44 27.99 67.60 -83.54
C ASP A 44 27.03 67.49 -82.35
N GLU A 45 25.80 68.02 -82.46
CA GLU A 45 24.74 67.89 -81.45
C GLU A 45 24.33 66.42 -81.22
N LEU A 46 24.25 65.62 -82.30
CA LEU A 46 23.98 64.19 -82.20
C LEU A 46 25.13 63.46 -81.49
N ASN A 47 26.38 63.79 -81.80
CA ASN A 47 27.55 63.20 -81.14
C ASN A 47 27.59 63.54 -79.64
N GLU A 48 27.25 64.77 -79.26
CA GLU A 48 27.14 65.18 -77.85
C GLU A 48 26.04 64.38 -77.14
N THR A 49 24.87 64.23 -77.76
CA THR A 49 23.76 63.41 -77.22
C THR A 49 24.15 61.94 -77.05
N ILE A 50 24.87 61.36 -78.03
CA ILE A 50 25.35 59.98 -77.95
C ILE A 50 26.33 59.82 -76.79
N LEU A 51 27.25 60.77 -76.59
CA LEU A 51 28.20 60.75 -75.49
C LEU A 51 27.48 60.83 -74.13
N GLU A 52 26.50 61.71 -73.99
CA GLU A 52 25.68 61.83 -72.77
C GLU A 52 24.93 60.53 -72.48
N LYS A 53 24.23 59.96 -73.47
CA LYS A 53 23.51 58.69 -73.32
C LYS A 53 24.42 57.51 -73.05
N SER A 54 25.64 57.49 -73.61
CA SER A 54 26.65 56.49 -73.30
C SER A 54 27.11 56.60 -71.84
N SER A 55 27.24 57.81 -71.30
CA SER A 55 27.57 58.05 -69.89
C SER A 55 26.44 57.58 -68.97
N GLU A 56 25.19 57.95 -69.25
CA GLU A 56 24.01 57.50 -68.49
C GLU A 56 23.90 55.96 -68.49
N ASN A 57 24.14 55.31 -69.63
CA ASN A 57 24.07 53.85 -69.73
C ASN A 57 25.17 53.17 -68.91
N LEU A 58 26.38 53.75 -68.87
CA LEU A 58 27.45 53.28 -68.00
C LEU A 58 27.05 53.38 -66.52
N GLU A 59 26.42 54.48 -66.11
CA GLU A 59 25.94 54.67 -64.75
C GLU A 59 24.84 53.66 -64.37
N LEU A 60 23.88 53.42 -65.27
CA LEU A 60 22.86 52.39 -65.07
C LEU A 60 23.46 50.98 -64.96
N GLN A 61 24.48 50.65 -65.76
CA GLN A 61 25.19 49.37 -65.64
C GLN A 61 25.89 49.22 -64.29
N GLN A 62 26.49 50.29 -63.76
CA GLN A 62 27.08 50.29 -62.42
C GLN A 62 26.01 50.08 -61.33
N GLN A 63 24.86 50.76 -61.44
CA GLN A 63 23.75 50.57 -60.50
C GLN A 63 23.20 49.14 -60.54
N ILE A 64 23.02 48.53 -61.72
CA ILE A 64 22.60 47.14 -61.88
C ILE A 64 23.62 46.20 -61.21
N SER A 65 24.92 46.44 -61.40
CA SER A 65 25.96 45.64 -60.76
C SER A 65 25.89 45.71 -59.23
N MET A 66 25.64 46.90 -58.66
CA MET A 66 25.48 47.04 -57.21
C MET A 66 24.21 46.36 -56.70
N LEU A 67 23.10 46.45 -57.45
CA LEU A 67 21.86 45.76 -57.10
C LEU A 67 22.01 44.24 -57.09
N ASN A 68 22.71 43.67 -58.09
CA ASN A 68 22.98 42.24 -58.14
C ASN A 68 23.82 41.78 -56.94
N LEU A 69 24.85 42.52 -56.56
CA LEU A 69 25.64 42.22 -55.35
C LEU A 69 24.75 42.24 -54.09
N SER A 70 23.84 43.21 -53.97
CA SER A 70 22.91 43.26 -52.83
C SER A 70 21.89 42.12 -52.83
N ILE A 71 21.49 41.62 -54.00
CA ILE A 71 20.63 40.44 -54.14
C ILE A 71 21.39 39.20 -53.66
N ASP A 72 22.62 38.99 -54.14
CA ASP A 72 23.46 37.87 -53.73
C ASP A 72 23.66 37.84 -52.20
N GLU A 73 23.94 39.00 -51.60
CA GLU A 73 24.03 39.13 -50.14
C GLU A 73 22.74 38.70 -49.42
N LYS A 74 21.57 39.11 -49.93
CA LYS A 74 20.28 38.72 -49.36
C LYS A 74 19.98 37.24 -49.51
N ASP A 75 20.36 36.64 -50.63
CA ASP A 75 20.18 35.20 -50.87
C ASP A 75 21.02 34.38 -49.89
N THR A 76 22.27 34.77 -49.63
CA THR A 76 23.09 34.10 -48.59
C THR A 76 22.49 34.24 -47.19
N LEU A 77 21.90 35.39 -46.86
CA LEU A 77 21.19 35.62 -45.60
C LEU A 77 19.93 34.74 -45.50
N LEU A 78 19.18 34.60 -46.59
CA LEU A 78 18.00 33.75 -46.65
C LEU A 78 18.36 32.27 -46.44
N GLU A 79 19.44 31.78 -47.06
CA GLU A 79 19.95 30.42 -46.84
C GLU A 79 20.36 30.18 -45.38
N SER A 80 21.00 31.16 -44.74
CA SER A 80 21.36 31.12 -43.33
C SER A 80 20.11 31.06 -42.42
N TYR A 81 19.09 31.86 -42.72
CA TYR A 81 17.82 31.81 -41.99
C TYR A 81 17.10 30.49 -42.19
N ASN A 82 17.03 29.96 -43.41
CA ASN A 82 16.41 28.66 -43.68
C ASN A 82 17.11 27.53 -42.91
N SER A 83 18.43 27.56 -42.83
CA SER A 83 19.20 26.60 -42.03
C SER A 83 18.87 26.72 -40.53
N SER A 84 18.69 27.94 -40.03
CA SER A 84 18.32 28.19 -38.63
C SER A 84 16.89 27.71 -38.32
N VAL A 85 15.94 27.95 -39.23
CA VAL A 85 14.54 27.48 -39.12
C VAL A 85 14.51 25.96 -39.07
N PHE A 86 15.25 25.28 -39.95
CA PHE A 86 15.32 23.82 -39.96
C PHE A 86 15.82 23.24 -38.62
N LEU A 87 16.83 23.86 -38.00
CA LEU A 87 17.32 23.44 -36.69
C LEU A 87 16.28 23.66 -35.59
N LEU A 88 15.54 24.76 -35.64
CA LEU A 88 14.44 25.04 -34.70
C LEU A 88 13.31 24.02 -34.84
N GLU A 89 12.89 23.68 -36.06
CA GLU A 89 11.86 22.67 -36.31
C GLU A 89 12.26 21.30 -35.74
N ARG A 90 13.52 20.91 -35.90
CA ARG A 90 14.04 19.68 -35.30
C ARG A 90 14.01 19.71 -33.77
N ALA A 91 14.41 20.83 -33.17
CA ALA A 91 14.38 20.98 -31.71
C ALA A 91 12.95 20.93 -31.16
N ILE A 92 11.99 21.55 -31.85
CA ILE A 92 10.56 21.49 -31.49
C ILE A 92 10.08 20.03 -31.48
N LEU A 93 10.40 19.26 -32.51
CA LEU A 93 9.99 17.87 -32.62
C LEU A 93 10.58 17.01 -31.49
N GLU A 94 11.82 17.27 -31.09
CA GLU A 94 12.44 16.61 -29.93
C GLU A 94 11.72 16.98 -28.61
N PHE A 95 11.35 18.25 -28.43
CA PHE A 95 10.56 18.67 -27.28
C PHE A 95 9.18 18.02 -27.25
N GLU A 96 8.51 17.89 -28.39
CA GLU A 96 7.20 17.24 -28.49
C GLU A 96 7.27 15.76 -28.06
N LEU A 97 8.31 15.04 -28.49
CA LEU A 97 8.56 13.67 -28.07
C LEU A 97 8.80 13.56 -26.55
N ASN A 98 9.61 14.47 -26.00
CA ASN A 98 9.87 14.53 -24.55
C ASN A 98 8.59 14.82 -23.76
N ILE A 99 7.76 15.77 -24.23
CA ILE A 99 6.46 16.07 -23.62
C ILE A 99 5.54 14.85 -23.66
N SER A 100 5.51 14.11 -24.77
CA SER A 100 4.70 12.90 -24.87
C SER A 100 5.17 11.81 -23.89
N SER A 101 6.48 11.63 -23.73
CA SER A 101 7.05 10.69 -22.76
C SER A 101 6.68 11.08 -21.32
N LEU A 102 6.81 12.36 -20.97
CA LEU A 102 6.45 12.88 -19.65
C LEU A 102 4.95 12.71 -19.36
N ARG A 103 4.08 12.92 -20.34
CA ARG A 103 2.63 12.68 -20.16
C ARG A 103 2.33 11.23 -19.81
N ASN A 104 2.96 10.27 -20.49
CA ASN A 104 2.77 8.85 -20.17
C ASN A 104 3.24 8.54 -18.74
N GLN A 105 4.40 9.06 -18.33
CA GLN A 105 4.90 8.89 -16.97
C GLN A 105 3.95 9.48 -15.93
N ILE A 106 3.35 10.65 -16.20
CA ILE A 106 2.34 11.25 -15.31
C ILE A 106 1.13 10.33 -15.18
N THR A 107 0.62 9.78 -16.28
CA THR A 107 -0.50 8.83 -16.26
C THR A 107 -0.20 7.58 -15.43
N ASP A 108 1.00 7.02 -15.55
CA ASP A 108 1.41 5.86 -14.73
C ASP A 108 1.47 6.19 -13.23
N ILE A 109 1.96 7.40 -12.89
CA ILE A 109 1.99 7.90 -11.51
C ILE A 109 0.56 8.10 -10.97
N GLU A 110 -0.35 8.65 -11.78
CA GLU A 110 -1.75 8.84 -11.39
C GLU A 110 -2.46 7.51 -11.13
N ASN A 111 -2.27 6.51 -12.00
CA ASN A 111 -2.80 5.16 -11.80
C ASN A 111 -2.27 4.52 -10.50
N THR A 112 -0.96 4.69 -10.23
CA THR A 112 -0.34 4.19 -9.01
C THR A 112 -0.90 4.88 -7.76
N ARG A 113 -1.05 6.21 -7.81
CA ARG A 113 -1.65 7.00 -6.73
C ARG A 113 -3.06 6.51 -6.42
N ASP A 114 -3.88 6.29 -7.44
CA ASP A 114 -5.28 5.90 -7.25
C ASP A 114 -5.40 4.50 -6.63
N SER A 115 -4.53 3.56 -7.02
CA SER A 115 -4.44 2.24 -6.38
C SER A 115 -3.98 2.31 -4.91
N LEU A 116 -3.06 3.22 -4.59
CA LEU A 116 -2.63 3.46 -3.20
C LEU A 116 -3.77 4.05 -2.35
N ILE A 117 -4.57 4.96 -2.91
CA ILE A 117 -5.74 5.52 -2.23
C ILE A 117 -6.76 4.42 -1.92
N GLU A 118 -7.06 3.54 -2.88
CA GLU A 118 -7.97 2.42 -2.65
C GLU A 118 -7.46 1.49 -1.53
N THR A 119 -6.18 1.16 -1.56
CA THR A 119 -5.54 0.34 -0.52
C THR A 119 -5.64 1.00 0.85
N LEU A 120 -5.42 2.31 0.94
CA LEU A 120 -5.52 3.07 2.18
C LEU A 120 -6.96 3.08 2.71
N THR A 121 -7.95 3.26 1.83
CA THR A 121 -9.37 3.21 2.21
C THR A 121 -9.75 1.84 2.77
N ASN A 122 -9.33 0.75 2.12
CA ASN A 122 -9.59 -0.61 2.60
C ASN A 122 -8.91 -0.88 3.94
N THR A 123 -7.69 -0.38 4.13
CA THR A 123 -6.95 -0.50 5.39
C THR A 123 -7.66 0.24 6.53
N ASN A 124 -8.17 1.44 6.26
CA ASN A 124 -8.94 2.21 7.25
C ASN A 124 -10.25 1.52 7.65
N SER A 125 -10.95 0.90 6.69
CA SER A 125 -12.14 0.10 7.01
C SER A 125 -11.80 -1.08 7.92
N THR A 126 -10.73 -1.81 7.59
CA THR A 126 -10.26 -2.94 8.40
C THR A 126 -9.87 -2.51 9.81
N LEU A 127 -9.23 -1.33 9.95
CA LEU A 127 -8.88 -0.77 11.25
C LEU A 127 -10.12 -0.46 12.10
N ALA A 128 -11.17 0.10 11.50
CA ALA A 128 -12.43 0.37 12.19
C ALA A 128 -13.09 -0.92 12.69
N ASP A 129 -13.09 -1.98 11.88
CA ASP A 129 -13.63 -3.28 12.27
C ASP A 129 -12.87 -3.88 13.46
N ILE A 130 -11.53 -3.81 13.44
CA ILE A 130 -10.69 -4.29 14.56
C ILE A 130 -10.96 -3.48 15.82
N GLN A 131 -11.13 -2.16 15.73
CA GLN A 131 -11.47 -1.32 16.87
C GLN A 131 -12.82 -1.70 17.49
N SER A 132 -13.81 -2.03 16.67
CA SER A 132 -15.10 -2.53 17.15
C SER A 132 -14.95 -3.87 17.88
N GLN A 133 -14.21 -4.82 17.30
CA GLN A 133 -13.98 -6.13 17.94
C GLN A 133 -13.24 -6.01 19.27
N LEU A 134 -12.27 -5.09 19.36
CA LEU A 134 -11.55 -4.82 20.59
C LEU A 134 -12.48 -4.26 21.67
N HIS A 135 -13.39 -3.36 21.29
CA HIS A 135 -14.40 -2.82 22.21
C HIS A 135 -15.31 -3.93 22.75
N ASP A 136 -15.86 -4.78 21.88
CA ASP A 136 -16.73 -5.90 22.28
C ASP A 136 -15.98 -6.89 23.19
N SER A 137 -14.71 -7.14 22.90
CA SER A 137 -13.85 -8.00 23.73
C SER A 137 -13.62 -7.39 25.12
N ASN A 138 -13.43 -6.07 25.21
CA ASN A 138 -13.25 -5.38 26.50
C ASN A 138 -14.52 -5.43 27.35
N THR A 139 -15.69 -5.22 26.74
CA THR A 139 -16.98 -5.39 27.44
C THR A 139 -17.18 -6.82 27.92
N THR A 140 -16.76 -7.80 27.13
CA THR A 140 -16.81 -9.22 27.55
C THR A 140 -15.90 -9.47 28.76
N LEU A 141 -14.71 -8.89 28.79
CA LEU A 141 -13.80 -9.01 29.93
C LEU A 141 -14.36 -8.37 31.20
N GLU A 142 -14.95 -7.17 31.11
CA GLU A 142 -15.60 -6.49 32.23
C GLU A 142 -16.71 -7.36 32.86
N ILE A 143 -17.55 -8.00 32.03
CA ILE A 143 -18.60 -8.92 32.49
C ILE A 143 -17.98 -10.15 33.18
N LEU A 144 -16.91 -10.71 32.62
CA LEU A 144 -16.24 -11.86 33.22
C LEU A 144 -15.61 -11.52 34.57
N GLU A 145 -15.04 -10.33 34.72
CA GLU A 145 -14.49 -9.85 35.99
C GLU A 145 -15.59 -9.69 37.06
N GLU A 146 -16.75 -9.14 36.69
CA GLU A 146 -17.91 -9.03 37.58
C GLU A 146 -18.39 -10.41 38.07
N LEU A 147 -18.55 -11.37 37.15
CA LEU A 147 -18.97 -12.73 37.48
C LEU A 147 -17.95 -13.48 38.35
N LEU A 148 -16.66 -13.23 38.14
CA LEU A 148 -15.60 -13.81 38.97
C LEU A 148 -15.67 -13.28 40.41
N ASN A 149 -15.89 -11.97 40.58
CA ASN A 149 -16.05 -11.36 41.90
C ASN A 149 -17.29 -11.89 42.62
N GLU A 150 -18.43 -12.01 41.93
CA GLU A 150 -19.65 -12.58 42.49
C GLU A 150 -19.44 -14.04 42.93
N ARG A 151 -18.74 -14.84 42.11
CA ARG A 151 -18.41 -16.22 42.46
C ARG A 151 -17.50 -16.29 43.68
N GLU A 152 -16.50 -15.43 43.78
CA GLU A 152 -15.58 -15.39 44.93
C GLU A 152 -16.32 -15.05 46.22
N GLU A 153 -17.24 -14.07 46.16
CA GLU A 153 -18.11 -13.72 47.29
C GLU A 153 -18.99 -14.91 47.70
N ASN A 154 -19.62 -15.59 46.74
CA ASN A 154 -20.44 -16.77 47.00
C ASN A 154 -19.64 -17.90 47.65
N ILE A 155 -18.42 -18.15 47.19
CA ILE A 155 -17.52 -19.16 47.79
C ILE A 155 -17.17 -18.77 49.23
N ASN A 156 -16.85 -17.49 49.48
CA ASN A 156 -16.53 -17.01 50.82
C ASN A 156 -17.74 -17.13 51.76
N ASN A 157 -18.94 -16.80 51.28
CA ASN A 157 -20.18 -16.97 52.03
C ASN A 157 -20.45 -18.45 52.35
N TRP A 158 -20.24 -19.36 51.39
CA TRP A 158 -20.36 -20.80 51.64
C TRP A 158 -19.35 -21.31 52.66
N LYS A 159 -18.09 -20.84 52.60
CA LYS A 159 -17.07 -21.21 53.58
C LYS A 159 -17.45 -20.76 54.99
N LEU A 160 -17.87 -19.51 55.15
CA LEU A 160 -18.34 -18.98 56.45
C LEU A 160 -19.54 -19.78 56.97
N SER A 161 -20.54 -20.04 56.11
CA SER A 161 -21.70 -20.85 56.49
C SER A 161 -21.34 -22.30 56.83
N PHE A 162 -20.30 -22.86 56.25
CA PHE A 162 -19.84 -24.23 56.56
C PHE A 162 -19.06 -24.26 57.87
N GLU A 163 -18.16 -23.30 58.10
CA GLU A 163 -17.39 -23.16 59.33
C GLU A 163 -18.28 -22.88 60.56
N ASP A 164 -19.33 -22.08 60.41
CA ASP A 164 -20.28 -21.77 61.49
C ASP A 164 -21.24 -22.94 61.82
N ASN A 165 -21.33 -23.97 60.96
CA ASN A 165 -22.18 -25.15 61.17
C ASN A 165 -21.39 -26.44 61.44
N LEU A 166 -20.07 -26.35 61.70
CA LEU A 166 -19.21 -27.52 61.90
C LEU A 166 -19.58 -28.38 63.14
N ASP A 167 -20.34 -27.81 64.09
CA ASP A 167 -20.70 -28.47 65.35
C ASP A 167 -21.75 -29.59 65.18
N SER A 168 -22.46 -29.65 64.04
CA SER A 168 -23.37 -30.76 63.73
C SER A 168 -23.42 -31.03 62.24
N LEU A 169 -22.60 -31.99 61.80
CA LEU A 169 -22.65 -32.61 60.48
C LEU A 169 -23.66 -33.77 60.44
N GLU A 170 -24.60 -33.78 61.40
CA GLU A 170 -25.56 -34.85 61.58
C GLU A 170 -26.52 -34.95 60.38
N PHE A 171 -26.80 -36.17 59.92
CA PHE A 171 -27.71 -36.47 58.81
C PHE A 171 -27.34 -35.92 57.42
N LEU A 172 -26.18 -35.28 57.24
CA LEU A 172 -25.79 -34.72 55.95
C LEU A 172 -25.33 -35.80 54.97
N ASP A 173 -25.67 -35.62 53.69
CA ASP A 173 -25.02 -36.34 52.60
C ASP A 173 -23.73 -35.62 52.23
N LEU A 174 -22.63 -36.16 52.72
CA LEU A 174 -21.26 -35.67 52.54
C LEU A 174 -20.49 -36.56 51.56
N SER A 175 -21.20 -37.37 50.79
CA SER A 175 -20.58 -38.35 49.90
C SER A 175 -19.82 -37.67 48.76
N GLY A 176 -18.63 -38.19 48.44
CA GLY A 176 -17.78 -37.68 47.37
C GLY A 176 -17.04 -36.36 47.67
N LEU A 177 -17.23 -35.74 48.83
CA LEU A 177 -16.55 -34.50 49.20
C LEU A 177 -15.08 -34.74 49.58
N ASP A 178 -14.24 -33.72 49.37
CA ASP A 178 -12.84 -33.73 49.79
C ASP A 178 -12.70 -33.02 51.14
N PHE A 179 -12.45 -33.81 52.19
CA PHE A 179 -12.17 -33.30 53.53
C PHE A 179 -10.68 -33.29 53.86
N SER A 180 -9.80 -33.59 52.88
CA SER A 180 -8.37 -33.69 53.17
C SER A 180 -7.80 -32.38 53.72
N GLY A 181 -7.13 -32.48 54.87
CA GLY A 181 -6.58 -31.33 55.60
C GLY A 181 -7.56 -30.58 56.50
N LEU A 182 -8.84 -30.97 56.59
CA LEU A 182 -9.78 -30.40 57.57
C LEU A 182 -9.57 -31.00 58.97
N ASN A 183 -9.71 -30.15 59.99
CA ASN A 183 -9.78 -30.59 61.38
C ASN A 183 -11.23 -30.90 61.74
N LEU A 184 -11.57 -32.17 61.90
CA LEU A 184 -12.90 -32.64 62.31
C LEU A 184 -12.91 -33.16 63.75
N THR A 185 -11.93 -32.79 64.59
CA THR A 185 -11.90 -33.20 66.00
C THR A 185 -13.16 -32.73 66.73
N ASN A 186 -13.73 -33.58 67.58
CA ASN A 186 -14.97 -33.34 68.33
C ASN A 186 -16.23 -33.02 67.50
N SER A 187 -16.21 -33.30 66.19
CA SER A 187 -17.40 -33.12 65.33
C SER A 187 -18.49 -34.17 65.62
N VAL A 188 -19.75 -33.78 65.39
CA VAL A 188 -20.90 -34.71 65.45
C VAL A 188 -21.27 -35.12 64.02
N LEU A 189 -20.97 -36.36 63.64
CA LEU A 189 -21.19 -36.94 62.31
C LEU A 189 -22.27 -38.04 62.33
N ASN A 190 -23.15 -38.02 63.34
CA ASN A 190 -24.14 -39.07 63.48
C ASN A 190 -25.05 -39.12 62.24
N ASN A 191 -25.35 -40.31 61.74
CA ASN A 191 -26.16 -40.54 60.54
C ASN A 191 -25.63 -39.91 59.25
N ALA A 192 -24.42 -39.35 59.22
CA ALA A 192 -23.86 -38.74 58.03
C ALA A 192 -23.45 -39.81 56.99
N ASN A 193 -23.57 -39.47 55.71
CA ASN A 193 -23.06 -40.29 54.62
C ASN A 193 -21.74 -39.72 54.10
N LEU A 194 -20.62 -40.34 54.48
CA LEU A 194 -19.27 -40.02 54.02
C LEU A 194 -18.79 -40.94 52.89
N SER A 195 -19.67 -41.72 52.26
CA SER A 195 -19.27 -42.67 51.22
C SER A 195 -18.52 -41.95 50.09
N HIS A 196 -17.46 -42.54 49.53
CA HIS A 196 -16.66 -41.94 48.45
C HIS A 196 -15.95 -40.62 48.79
N SER A 197 -15.98 -40.15 50.03
CA SER A 197 -15.25 -38.94 50.44
C SER A 197 -13.74 -39.19 50.56
N ASN A 198 -12.95 -38.12 50.49
CA ASN A 198 -11.53 -38.15 50.80
C ASN A 198 -11.29 -37.66 52.23
N LEU A 199 -10.98 -38.58 53.15
CA LEU A 199 -10.64 -38.26 54.53
C LEU A 199 -9.12 -38.29 54.80
N SER A 200 -8.29 -38.28 53.75
CA SER A 200 -6.83 -38.33 53.91
C SER A 200 -6.32 -37.21 54.82
N GLY A 201 -5.60 -37.58 55.89
CA GLY A 201 -5.02 -36.60 56.80
C GLY A 201 -5.97 -36.02 57.85
N VAL A 202 -7.25 -36.42 57.85
CA VAL A 202 -8.24 -35.94 58.82
C VAL A 202 -8.01 -36.56 60.19
N ASP A 203 -8.18 -35.74 61.23
CA ASP A 203 -8.23 -36.15 62.64
C ASP A 203 -9.69 -36.18 63.12
N LEU A 204 -10.17 -37.38 63.48
CA LEU A 204 -11.51 -37.62 64.05
C LEU A 204 -11.47 -37.89 65.56
N THR A 205 -10.43 -37.44 66.26
CA THR A 205 -10.34 -37.56 67.72
C THR A 205 -11.54 -36.88 68.37
N GLY A 206 -12.25 -37.63 69.21
CA GLY A 206 -13.41 -37.13 69.96
C GLY A 206 -14.70 -36.98 69.14
N SER A 207 -14.70 -37.32 67.85
CA SER A 207 -15.90 -37.21 67.01
C SER A 207 -16.96 -38.26 67.36
N GLU A 208 -18.23 -37.88 67.27
CA GLU A 208 -19.36 -38.81 67.36
C GLU A 208 -19.68 -39.39 65.99
N LEU A 209 -19.64 -40.73 65.87
CA LEU A 209 -19.75 -41.47 64.60
C LEU A 209 -20.94 -42.45 64.60
N ILE A 210 -22.06 -42.09 65.23
CA ILE A 210 -23.21 -42.99 65.39
C ILE A 210 -23.92 -43.21 64.06
N ASN A 211 -24.10 -44.46 63.61
CA ASN A 211 -24.76 -44.79 62.33
C ASN A 211 -24.16 -44.06 61.11
N VAL A 212 -22.88 -43.71 61.16
CA VAL A 212 -22.19 -43.08 60.02
C VAL A 212 -21.99 -44.10 58.90
N ARG A 213 -22.22 -43.67 57.65
CA ARG A 213 -21.94 -44.47 56.46
C ARG A 213 -20.69 -43.95 55.77
N ALA A 214 -19.54 -44.53 56.06
CA ALA A 214 -18.24 -44.13 55.49
C ALA A 214 -17.61 -45.30 54.73
N MET A 215 -18.16 -45.59 53.54
CA MET A 215 -17.74 -46.71 52.68
C MET A 215 -17.07 -46.24 51.40
N ASN A 216 -16.18 -47.07 50.84
CA ASN A 216 -15.50 -46.78 49.58
C ASN A 216 -14.78 -45.41 49.56
N LEU A 217 -14.16 -45.04 50.68
CA LEU A 217 -13.44 -43.78 50.81
C LEU A 217 -12.32 -43.67 49.77
N VAL A 218 -12.04 -42.44 49.32
CA VAL A 218 -10.88 -42.14 48.49
C VAL A 218 -9.59 -42.24 49.32
N GLY A 219 -9.66 -41.88 50.60
CA GLY A 219 -8.56 -42.01 51.55
C GLY A 219 -9.04 -42.05 52.99
N CYS A 220 -8.32 -42.79 53.83
CA CYS A 220 -8.65 -42.99 55.23
C CYS A 220 -8.20 -41.80 56.11
N PRO A 221 -8.93 -41.52 57.22
CA PRO A 221 -8.48 -40.61 58.27
C PRO A 221 -7.10 -40.99 58.80
N ALA A 222 -6.31 -39.98 59.17
CA ALA A 222 -5.01 -40.18 59.80
C ALA A 222 -5.16 -40.62 61.27
N ILE A 223 -6.18 -40.11 61.96
CA ILE A 223 -6.47 -40.41 63.35
C ILE A 223 -7.96 -40.74 63.49
N LEU A 224 -8.25 -41.86 64.13
CA LEU A 224 -9.60 -42.37 64.39
C LEU A 224 -9.84 -42.48 65.90
N PRO A 225 -11.11 -42.44 66.36
CA PRO A 225 -11.45 -42.86 67.71
C PRO A 225 -10.97 -44.29 67.99
N SER A 226 -10.67 -44.61 69.25
CA SER A 226 -9.93 -45.84 69.62
C SER A 226 -10.55 -47.16 69.16
N ASP A 227 -11.89 -47.20 69.04
CA ASP A 227 -12.63 -48.41 68.65
C ASP A 227 -12.94 -48.49 67.15
N TRP A 228 -12.45 -47.52 66.37
CA TRP A 228 -12.66 -47.43 64.93
C TRP A 228 -11.38 -47.79 64.16
N LYS A 229 -11.55 -48.45 63.01
CA LYS A 229 -10.48 -48.74 62.05
C LYS A 229 -10.93 -48.39 60.64
N CYS A 230 -9.99 -47.98 59.81
CA CYS A 230 -10.22 -47.93 58.36
C CYS A 230 -9.77 -49.26 57.74
N VAL A 231 -10.70 -50.04 57.21
CA VAL A 231 -10.44 -51.35 56.60
C VAL A 231 -10.95 -51.35 55.17
N ASN A 232 -10.06 -51.61 54.21
CA ASN A 232 -10.36 -51.56 52.78
C ASN A 232 -11.11 -50.27 52.37
N PHE A 233 -10.68 -49.11 52.90
CA PHE A 233 -11.33 -47.82 52.68
C PHE A 233 -12.78 -47.72 53.19
N ASN A 234 -13.15 -48.51 54.20
CA ASN A 234 -14.40 -48.36 54.93
C ASN A 234 -14.07 -48.07 56.41
N LEU A 235 -14.78 -47.13 57.05
CA LEU A 235 -14.67 -46.96 58.50
C LEU A 235 -15.51 -48.02 59.19
N VAL A 236 -14.85 -48.87 59.96
CA VAL A 236 -15.43 -49.97 60.72
C VAL A 236 -15.25 -49.68 62.20
N GLY A 237 -16.34 -49.73 62.95
CA GLY A 237 -16.36 -49.51 64.39
C GLY A 237 -17.76 -49.70 64.96
N PRO A 238 -17.96 -49.41 66.25
CA PRO A 238 -19.26 -49.48 66.89
C PRO A 238 -20.29 -48.63 66.16
N THR A 239 -21.53 -49.10 66.04
CA THR A 239 -22.66 -48.39 65.43
C THR A 239 -22.50 -48.01 63.95
N ALA A 240 -21.42 -48.41 63.27
CA ALA A 240 -21.18 -48.06 61.87
C ALA A 240 -22.26 -48.63 60.94
N ASN A 241 -22.68 -47.85 59.94
CA ASN A 241 -23.52 -48.35 58.86
C ASN A 241 -22.68 -48.99 57.75
N LEU A 242 -22.51 -50.30 57.83
CA LEU A 242 -21.69 -51.11 56.91
C LEU A 242 -22.56 -51.92 55.94
N ASN A 243 -23.84 -51.53 55.76
CA ASN A 243 -24.74 -52.24 54.86
C ASN A 243 -24.20 -52.22 53.42
N GLY A 244 -23.92 -53.40 52.88
CA GLY A 244 -23.32 -53.57 51.54
C GLY A 244 -21.83 -53.25 51.45
N ALA A 245 -21.12 -53.06 52.58
CA ALA A 245 -19.68 -52.81 52.58
C ALA A 245 -18.90 -54.03 52.07
N ASP A 246 -17.85 -53.78 51.29
CA ASP A 246 -16.87 -54.82 50.94
C ASP A 246 -15.72 -54.84 51.94
N LEU A 247 -15.80 -55.77 52.89
CA LEU A 247 -14.81 -55.99 53.94
C LEU A 247 -14.04 -57.30 53.70
N SER A 248 -14.09 -57.84 52.48
CA SER A 248 -13.47 -59.13 52.17
C SER A 248 -11.96 -59.10 52.39
N ASN A 249 -11.44 -60.17 52.99
CA ASN A 249 -10.04 -60.32 53.40
C ASN A 249 -9.53 -59.22 54.37
N GLY A 250 -10.43 -58.41 54.94
CA GLY A 250 -10.09 -57.33 55.86
C GLY A 250 -9.53 -57.86 57.19
N GLN A 251 -8.58 -57.11 57.77
CA GLN A 251 -8.06 -57.36 59.12
C GLN A 251 -8.98 -56.67 60.13
N LEU A 252 -9.95 -57.43 60.65
CA LEU A 252 -10.97 -56.96 61.60
C LEU A 252 -10.72 -57.53 63.01
N ASP A 253 -9.51 -58.04 63.28
CA ASP A 253 -9.17 -58.57 64.57
C ASP A 253 -9.21 -57.47 65.64
N TYR A 254 -9.81 -57.79 66.79
CA TYR A 254 -10.03 -56.87 67.91
C TYR A 254 -10.87 -55.62 67.59
N VAL A 255 -11.58 -55.57 66.46
CA VAL A 255 -12.50 -54.47 66.16
C VAL A 255 -13.81 -54.68 66.89
N SER A 256 -14.29 -53.64 67.57
CA SER A 256 -15.64 -53.64 68.11
C SER A 256 -16.64 -53.31 67.01
N MET A 257 -17.59 -54.22 66.75
CA MET A 257 -18.69 -53.98 65.81
C MET A 257 -20.04 -53.99 66.53
N ALA A 258 -20.02 -53.69 67.83
CA ALA A 258 -21.23 -53.53 68.63
C ALA A 258 -22.21 -52.56 67.95
N ASP A 259 -23.45 -53.02 67.76
CA ASP A 259 -24.54 -52.29 67.10
C ASP A 259 -24.27 -51.82 65.66
N ALA A 260 -23.22 -52.33 65.01
CA ALA A 260 -22.95 -52.03 63.59
C ALA A 260 -23.95 -52.74 62.66
N GLU A 261 -24.38 -52.05 61.61
CA GLU A 261 -25.29 -52.62 60.61
C GLU A 261 -24.51 -53.30 59.48
N LEU A 262 -24.61 -54.62 59.34
CA LEU A 262 -23.82 -55.42 58.39
C LEU A 262 -24.70 -56.10 57.31
N LYS A 263 -25.91 -55.61 57.05
CA LYS A 263 -26.82 -56.22 56.07
C LYS A 263 -26.16 -56.21 54.69
N ASN A 264 -26.01 -57.40 54.08
CA ASN A 264 -25.36 -57.61 52.78
C ASN A 264 -23.87 -57.22 52.74
N ALA A 265 -23.19 -57.06 53.87
CA ALA A 265 -21.74 -56.84 53.87
C ALA A 265 -20.99 -58.09 53.41
N ASN A 266 -19.94 -57.91 52.60
CA ASN A 266 -19.06 -58.98 52.16
C ASN A 266 -17.92 -59.16 53.18
N LEU A 267 -18.00 -60.21 53.99
CA LEU A 267 -16.98 -60.58 54.99
C LEU A 267 -16.15 -61.81 54.57
N VAL A 268 -16.20 -62.20 53.29
CA VAL A 268 -15.48 -63.40 52.81
C VAL A 268 -13.99 -63.25 53.08
N GLY A 269 -13.42 -64.20 53.83
CA GLY A 269 -11.99 -64.22 54.16
C GLY A 269 -11.53 -63.19 55.20
N ALA A 270 -12.44 -62.40 55.78
CA ALA A 270 -12.09 -61.41 56.79
C ALA A 270 -11.60 -62.08 58.09
N ASN A 271 -10.56 -61.53 58.70
CA ASN A 271 -10.07 -61.98 60.00
C ASN A 271 -10.89 -61.34 61.12
N LEU A 272 -11.84 -62.08 61.69
CA LEU A 272 -12.73 -61.65 62.76
C LEU A 272 -12.28 -62.13 64.15
N SER A 273 -11.02 -62.52 64.31
CA SER A 273 -10.51 -63.04 65.57
C SER A 273 -10.65 -62.00 66.68
N ASN A 274 -11.37 -62.33 67.75
CA ASN A 274 -11.66 -61.43 68.88
C ASN A 274 -12.45 -60.15 68.51
N ALA A 275 -13.14 -60.12 67.36
CA ALA A 275 -14.19 -59.14 67.12
C ALA A 275 -15.42 -59.46 67.99
N ASN A 276 -16.16 -58.44 68.44
CA ASN A 276 -17.38 -58.60 69.24
C ASN A 276 -18.63 -58.11 68.51
#